data_AF-A0AAV3JL16-F1
#
_entry.id   AF-A0AAV3JL16-F1
#
_cell.length_a   1.000
_cell.length_b   1.000
_cell.length_c   1.000
_cell.angle_alpha   90.00
_cell.angle_beta   90.00
_cell.angle_gamma   90.00
#
_symmetry.space_group_name_H-M   'P 1'
#
loop_
_entity.id
_entity.type
_entity.pdbx_description
1 polymer ?
#
loop_
_entity_poly.entity_id
_entity_poly.type
_entity_poly.pdbx_seq_one_letter_code
_entity_poly.pdbx_strand_id
1 'polypeptide(L)'
;MRLWHQDIIELLPRQQLLGQHRECCALRGNGWGRKHETVDYVFRYSPYRLFAYHQLVMEEMMERGYRVSKEWLIAEYRGMKCPRYDTLNPVDLETPIYPEHNQDYLQECLWNLKAKGIDLPINKIK
;
A
#
# COMPACT_ATOMS: atom_id res chain seq x y z
N MET A 1 -5.16 1.63 11.13
CA MET A 1 -4.26 0.88 10.21
C MET A 1 -4.67 1.28 8.80
N ARG A 2 -3.81 1.94 8.01
CA ARG A 2 -4.22 2.58 6.75
C ARG A 2 -3.22 2.32 5.63
N LEU A 3 -3.70 2.35 4.39
CA LEU A 3 -2.84 2.63 3.24
C LEU A 3 -2.64 4.14 3.13
N TRP A 4 -1.41 4.60 2.94
CA TRP A 4 -1.15 5.97 2.53
C TRP A 4 -1.64 6.18 1.09
N HIS A 5 -2.08 7.40 0.79
CA HIS A 5 -2.42 7.77 -0.58
C HIS A 5 -1.27 7.44 -1.53
N GLN A 6 -1.57 6.93 -2.73
CA GLN A 6 -0.52 6.47 -3.65
C GLN A 6 0.42 7.59 -4.09
N ASP A 7 -0.10 8.80 -4.30
CA ASP A 7 0.68 9.95 -4.76
C ASP A 7 1.69 10.50 -3.73
N ILE A 8 1.61 10.04 -2.47
CA ILE A 8 2.57 10.44 -1.44
C ILE A 8 3.58 9.35 -1.09
N ILE A 9 3.50 8.16 -1.71
CA ILE A 9 4.40 7.03 -1.39
C ILE A 9 5.87 7.45 -1.53
N GLU A 10 6.22 8.10 -2.63
CA GLU A 10 7.58 8.59 -2.93
C GLU A 10 8.06 9.67 -1.95
N LEU A 11 7.14 10.29 -1.22
CA LEU A 11 7.43 11.36 -0.26
C LEU A 11 7.43 10.86 1.19
N LEU A 12 6.93 9.65 1.46
CA LEU A 12 6.84 9.12 2.82
C LEU A 12 8.23 9.07 3.47
N PRO A 13 8.38 9.49 4.74
CA PRO A 13 9.63 9.26 5.46
C PRO A 13 9.86 7.76 5.66
N ARG A 14 11.12 7.39 5.94
CA ARG A 14 11.56 6.00 6.09
C ARG A 14 10.63 5.15 6.96
N GLN A 15 10.23 5.65 8.13
CA GLN A 15 9.41 4.87 9.07
C GLN A 15 8.03 4.56 8.49
N GLN A 16 7.42 5.51 7.78
CA GLN A 16 6.10 5.39 7.17
C GLN A 16 6.15 4.47 5.94
N LEU A 17 7.17 4.60 5.10
CA LEU A 17 7.38 3.71 3.95
C LEU A 17 7.57 2.25 4.40
N LEU A 18 8.47 2.00 5.37
CA LEU A 18 8.68 0.65 5.91
C LEU A 18 7.44 0.13 6.64
N GLY A 19 6.70 1.01 7.32
CA GLY A 19 5.41 0.70 7.92
C GLY A 19 4.38 0.27 6.89
N GLN A 20 4.29 1.00 5.77
CA GLN A 20 3.38 0.72 4.67
C GLN A 20 3.67 -0.63 4.01
N HIS A 21 4.94 -0.99 3.86
CA HIS A 21 5.31 -2.32 3.38
C HIS A 21 4.84 -3.42 4.33
N ARG A 22 5.11 -3.28 5.64
CA ARG A 22 4.62 -4.26 6.64
C ARG A 22 3.11 -4.39 6.63
N GLU A 23 2.42 -3.26 6.43
CA GLU A 23 0.97 -3.21 6.31
C GLU A 23 0.47 -4.01 5.11
N CYS A 24 1.04 -3.77 3.93
CA CYS A 24 0.71 -4.53 2.73
C CYS A 24 0.98 -6.03 2.90
N CYS A 25 2.10 -6.39 3.53
CA CYS A 25 2.42 -7.79 3.84
C CYS A 25 1.37 -8.43 4.75
N ALA A 26 0.90 -7.71 5.76
CA ALA A 26 -0.14 -8.19 6.67
C ALA A 26 -1.49 -8.38 5.96
N LEU A 27 -1.90 -7.37 5.19
CA LEU A 27 -3.16 -7.36 4.44
C LEU A 27 -3.18 -8.43 3.34
N ARG A 28 -2.08 -8.62 2.60
CA ARG A 28 -1.97 -9.69 1.59
C ARG A 28 -1.97 -11.08 2.22
N GLY A 29 -1.44 -11.22 3.43
CA GLY A 29 -1.38 -12.47 4.16
C GLY A 29 -2.66 -12.81 4.93
N ASN A 30 -2.49 -13.31 6.15
CA ASN A 30 -3.59 -13.74 7.02
C ASN A 30 -4.47 -12.58 7.54
N GLY A 31 -4.11 -11.33 7.26
CA GLY A 31 -4.94 -10.16 7.52
C GLY A 31 -6.03 -9.94 6.48
N TRP A 32 -5.98 -10.60 5.32
CA TRP A 32 -6.97 -10.42 4.26
C TRP A 32 -8.40 -10.72 4.76
N GLY A 33 -9.33 -9.79 4.53
CA GLY A 33 -10.73 -9.92 4.91
C GLY A 33 -11.03 -9.74 6.40
N ARG A 34 -10.03 -9.36 7.22
CA ARG A 34 -10.27 -9.00 8.63
C ARG A 34 -10.72 -7.55 8.71
N LYS A 35 -11.74 -7.27 9.55
CA LYS A 35 -12.29 -5.93 9.70
C LYS A 35 -11.24 -4.94 10.24
N HIS A 36 -11.08 -3.83 9.54
CA HIS A 36 -10.19 -2.71 9.84
C HIS A 36 -10.87 -1.37 9.53
N GLU A 37 -10.97 -0.49 10.53
CA GLU A 37 -11.75 0.75 10.44
C GLU A 37 -11.47 1.64 9.22
N THR A 38 -10.22 1.75 8.76
CA THR A 38 -9.83 2.71 7.72
C THR A 38 -9.31 2.08 6.41
N VAL A 39 -9.27 0.74 6.30
CA VAL A 39 -8.73 0.05 5.12
C VAL A 39 -9.64 -1.07 4.58
N ASP A 40 -10.83 -1.24 5.17
CA ASP A 40 -11.80 -2.27 4.75
C ASP A 40 -12.20 -2.19 3.27
N TYR A 41 -12.10 -1.02 2.65
CA TYR A 41 -12.40 -0.85 1.23
C TYR A 41 -11.52 -1.73 0.34
N VAL A 42 -10.27 -2.02 0.74
CA VAL A 42 -9.34 -2.86 -0.02
C VAL A 42 -9.94 -4.24 -0.31
N PHE A 43 -10.69 -4.80 0.63
CA PHE A 43 -11.28 -6.13 0.50
C PHE A 43 -12.52 -6.18 -0.39
N ARG A 44 -13.03 -5.02 -0.83
CA ARG A 44 -14.11 -4.94 -1.82
C ARG A 44 -13.61 -5.19 -3.24
N TYR A 45 -12.29 -5.18 -3.44
CA TYR A 45 -11.65 -5.35 -4.73
C TYR A 45 -10.84 -6.66 -4.79
N SER A 46 -10.41 -7.02 -6.00
CA SER A 46 -9.48 -8.13 -6.21
C SER A 46 -8.20 -7.95 -5.39
N PRO A 47 -7.65 -9.01 -4.75
CA PRO A 47 -6.34 -8.97 -4.10
C PRO A 47 -5.22 -8.48 -5.00
N TYR A 48 -5.40 -8.57 -6.32
CA TYR A 48 -4.46 -8.03 -7.31
C TYR A 48 -4.27 -6.53 -7.17
N ARG A 49 -5.31 -5.75 -6.83
CA ARG A 49 -5.17 -4.31 -6.60
C ARG A 49 -4.24 -4.01 -5.41
N LEU A 50 -4.30 -4.82 -4.36
CA LEU A 50 -3.40 -4.67 -3.21
C LEU A 50 -1.98 -5.06 -3.57
N PHE A 51 -1.80 -6.07 -4.42
CA PHE A 51 -0.49 -6.36 -4.99
C PHE A 51 0.05 -5.18 -5.80
N ALA A 52 -0.74 -4.61 -6.72
CA ALA A 52 -0.33 -3.45 -7.51
C ALA A 52 0.01 -2.23 -6.65
N TYR A 53 -0.80 -1.92 -5.64
CA TYR A 53 -0.46 -0.87 -4.67
C TYR A 53 0.84 -1.18 -3.92
N HIS A 54 1.03 -2.43 -3.51
CA HIS A 54 2.24 -2.85 -2.85
C HIS A 54 3.48 -2.75 -3.75
N GLN A 55 3.34 -2.91 -5.07
CA GLN A 55 4.43 -2.67 -6.02
C GLN A 55 4.94 -1.25 -5.94
N LEU A 56 4.07 -0.23 -5.90
CA LEU A 56 4.49 1.17 -5.73
C LEU A 56 5.35 1.36 -4.47
N VAL A 57 4.96 0.71 -3.37
CA VAL A 57 5.70 0.76 -2.10
C VAL A 57 7.05 0.05 -2.22
N MET A 58 7.08 -1.12 -2.85
CA MET A 58 8.30 -1.92 -3.03
C MET A 58 9.27 -1.25 -4.00
N GLU A 59 8.77 -0.63 -5.07
CA GLU A 59 9.54 0.14 -6.05
C GLU A 59 10.23 1.31 -5.35
N GLU A 60 9.49 2.14 -4.64
CA GLU A 60 10.07 3.24 -3.85
C GLU A 60 11.09 2.74 -2.81
N MET A 61 10.82 1.58 -2.18
CA MET A 61 11.77 0.97 -1.27
C MET A 61 13.06 0.56 -1.97
N MET A 62 12.97 -0.07 -3.14
CA MET A 62 14.13 -0.49 -3.92
C MET A 62 14.92 0.70 -4.47
N GLU A 63 14.24 1.76 -4.92
CA GLU A 63 14.88 3.02 -5.35
C GLU A 63 15.69 3.66 -4.23
N ARG A 64 15.19 3.61 -2.99
CA ARG A 64 15.94 4.06 -1.79
C ARG A 64 16.99 3.07 -1.28
N GLY A 65 17.24 1.98 -2.01
CA GLY A 65 18.27 0.98 -1.69
C GLY A 65 17.87 -0.05 -0.61
N TYR A 66 16.59 -0.13 -0.23
CA TYR A 66 16.12 -1.17 0.67
C TYR A 66 16.00 -2.51 -0.05
N ARG A 67 16.26 -3.60 0.68
CA ARG A 67 16.08 -4.96 0.17
C ARG A 67 14.66 -5.45 0.45
N VAL A 68 13.88 -5.61 -0.62
CA VAL A 68 12.57 -6.29 -0.58
C VAL A 68 12.78 -7.77 -0.88
N SER A 69 12.15 -8.66 -0.12
CA SER A 69 12.20 -10.10 -0.40
C SER A 69 11.49 -10.40 -1.72
N LYS A 70 12.15 -11.15 -2.62
CA LYS A 70 11.69 -11.35 -4.01
C LYS A 70 10.32 -12.02 -4.10
N GLU A 71 9.95 -12.81 -3.11
CA GLU A 71 8.66 -13.46 -3.01
C GLU A 71 7.51 -12.46 -3.00
N TRP A 72 7.70 -11.27 -2.40
CA TRP A 72 6.67 -10.23 -2.38
C TRP A 72 6.42 -9.59 -3.74
N LEU A 73 7.32 -9.77 -4.70
CA LEU A 73 7.16 -9.35 -6.11
C LEU A 73 6.24 -10.30 -6.91
N ILE A 74 5.86 -11.45 -6.34
CA ILE A 74 4.93 -12.41 -6.93
C ILE A 74 3.52 -12.10 -6.42
N ALA A 75 2.54 -11.93 -7.30
CA ALA A 75 1.19 -11.50 -6.95
C ALA A 75 0.49 -12.48 -5.98
N GLU A 76 0.64 -13.77 -6.26
CA GLU A 76 0.06 -14.89 -5.52
C GLU A 76 0.66 -15.09 -4.14
N TYR A 77 1.83 -14.50 -3.85
CA TYR A 77 2.50 -14.68 -2.57
C TYR A 77 1.77 -13.94 -1.44
N ARG A 78 1.54 -14.66 -0.34
CA ARG A 78 0.78 -14.18 0.83
C ARG A 78 1.55 -14.33 2.14
N GLY A 79 2.87 -14.41 2.05
CA GLY A 79 3.73 -14.72 3.20
C GLY A 79 3.82 -16.22 3.48
N MET A 80 4.76 -16.61 4.35
CA MET A 80 5.06 -18.03 4.62
C MET A 80 3.93 -18.80 5.33
N LYS A 81 3.07 -18.10 6.09
CA LYS A 81 2.02 -18.71 6.94
C LYS A 81 0.63 -18.69 6.31
N CYS A 82 0.50 -18.16 5.10
CA CYS A 82 -0.77 -18.08 4.38
C CYS A 82 -0.58 -18.81 3.05
N PRO A 83 -1.45 -19.78 2.70
CA PRO A 83 -1.40 -20.41 1.39
C PRO A 83 -1.42 -19.34 0.30
N ARG A 84 -0.52 -19.46 -0.68
CA ARG A 84 -0.53 -18.63 -1.87
C ARG A 84 -1.86 -18.79 -2.63
N TYR A 85 -2.20 -17.82 -3.47
CA TYR A 85 -3.24 -18.05 -4.46
C TYR A 85 -2.75 -19.05 -5.52
N ASP A 86 -3.62 -19.93 -6.00
CA ASP A 86 -3.28 -20.83 -7.12
C ASP A 86 -3.14 -20.04 -8.43
N THR A 87 -3.98 -19.03 -8.61
CA THR A 87 -3.92 -18.05 -9.70
C THR A 87 -4.49 -16.74 -9.20
N LEU A 88 -3.79 -15.63 -9.45
CA LEU A 88 -4.32 -14.29 -9.19
C LEU A 88 -4.29 -13.49 -10.49
N ASN A 89 -5.41 -13.54 -11.23
CA ASN A 89 -5.52 -12.86 -12.51
C ASN A 89 -5.36 -11.34 -12.35
N PRO A 90 -4.53 -10.70 -13.20
CA PRO A 90 -4.50 -9.26 -13.31
C PRO A 90 -5.89 -8.68 -13.57
N VAL A 91 -6.13 -7.49 -13.01
CA VAL A 91 -7.31 -6.69 -13.30
C VAL A 91 -6.88 -5.38 -13.91
N ASP A 92 -7.75 -4.77 -14.71
CA ASP A 92 -7.53 -3.43 -15.21
C ASP A 92 -7.44 -2.47 -14.02
N LEU A 93 -6.33 -1.73 -13.99
CA LEU A 93 -6.04 -0.74 -12.96
C LEU A 93 -6.35 0.65 -13.49
N GLU A 94 -7.05 1.42 -12.69
CA GLU A 94 -7.24 2.84 -12.91
C GLU A 94 -6.18 3.63 -12.12
N THR A 95 -6.09 4.92 -12.38
CA THR A 95 -5.32 5.86 -11.53
C THR A 95 -6.32 6.81 -10.90
N PRO A 96 -6.51 6.78 -9.57
CA PRO A 96 -5.82 5.93 -8.58
C PRO A 96 -6.20 4.43 -8.63
N ILE A 97 -5.32 3.55 -8.14
CA ILE A 97 -5.54 2.08 -8.04
C ILE A 97 -6.80 1.78 -7.23
N TYR A 98 -7.02 2.55 -6.17
CA TYR A 98 -8.24 2.53 -5.37
C TYR A 98 -8.99 3.84 -5.56
N PRO A 99 -10.27 3.82 -5.95
CA PRO A 99 -11.10 5.03 -6.04
C PRO A 99 -11.17 5.81 -4.72
N GLU A 100 -11.00 5.11 -3.59
CA GLU A 100 -10.93 5.71 -2.25
C GLU A 100 -9.69 6.57 -2.06
N HIS A 101 -8.64 6.42 -2.87
CA HIS A 101 -7.50 7.35 -2.92
C HIS A 101 -7.86 8.57 -3.77
N ASN A 102 -8.91 9.27 -3.35
CA ASN A 102 -9.33 10.53 -3.92
C ASN A 102 -8.70 11.73 -3.17
N GLN A 103 -9.02 12.94 -3.59
CA GLN A 103 -8.48 14.17 -3.00
C GLN A 103 -8.82 14.34 -1.51
N ASP A 104 -10.02 13.94 -1.08
CA ASP A 104 -10.40 14.01 0.33
C ASP A 104 -9.55 13.06 1.17
N TYR A 105 -9.34 11.82 0.69
CA TYR A 105 -8.49 10.85 1.36
C TYR A 105 -7.01 11.26 1.37
N LEU A 106 -6.52 11.89 0.29
CA LEU A 106 -5.19 12.51 0.25
C LEU A 106 -5.05 13.55 1.36
N GLN A 107 -6.04 14.43 1.52
CA GLN A 107 -6.02 15.47 2.53
C GLN A 107 -6.03 14.87 3.95
N GLU A 108 -6.79 13.82 4.20
CA GLU A 108 -6.75 13.05 5.45
C GLU A 108 -5.39 12.39 5.69
N CYS A 109 -4.71 11.87 4.65
CA CYS A 109 -3.35 11.37 4.74
C CYS A 109 -2.37 12.46 5.18
N LEU A 110 -2.44 13.64 4.55
CA LEU A 110 -1.57 14.77 4.88
C LEU A 110 -1.81 15.28 6.31
N TRP A 111 -3.06 15.42 6.74
CA TRP A 111 -3.38 15.79 8.11
C TRP A 111 -2.88 14.75 9.13
N ASN A 112 -3.00 13.46 8.82
CA ASN A 112 -2.50 12.42 9.71
C ASN A 112 -0.97 12.45 9.85
N LEU A 113 -0.24 12.75 8.78
CA LEU A 113 1.22 12.93 8.84
C LEU A 113 1.58 14.19 9.63
N LYS A 114 0.90 15.31 9.35
CA LYS A 114 1.13 16.58 10.06
C LYS A 114 0.86 16.46 11.56
N ALA A 115 -0.20 15.77 11.96
CA ALA A 115 -0.50 15.49 13.37
C ALA A 115 0.58 14.66 14.08
N LYS A 116 1.41 13.93 13.30
CA LYS A 116 2.58 13.19 13.79
C LYS A 116 3.89 14.00 13.68
N GLY A 117 3.81 15.29 13.36
CA GLY A 117 4.96 16.17 13.16
C GLY A 117 5.73 15.91 11.86
N ILE A 118 5.07 15.34 10.84
CA ILE A 118 5.67 15.05 9.54
C ILE A 118 5.03 15.96 8.49
N ASP A 119 5.80 16.91 7.98
CA ASP A 119 5.40 17.76 6.87
C ASP A 119 6.03 17.25 5.56
N LEU A 120 5.18 16.94 4.58
CA LEU A 120 5.62 16.55 3.25
C LEU A 120 5.78 17.78 2.35
N PRO A 121 6.71 17.77 1.37
CA PRO A 121 6.81 18.83 0.38
C PRO A 121 5.61 18.78 -0.58
N ILE A 122 4.55 19.54 -0.27
CA ILE A 122 3.26 19.51 -0.99
C ILE A 122 3.44 19.78 -2.50
N ASN A 123 4.40 20.61 -2.87
CA ASN A 123 4.74 20.93 -4.26
C ASN A 123 5.33 19.76 -5.07
N LYS A 124 5.55 18.60 -4.47
CA LYS A 124 6.05 17.38 -5.12
C LYS A 124 5.01 16.26 -5.20
N ILE A 125 3.78 16.48 -4.72
CA ILE A 125 2.70 15.50 -4.84
C ILE A 125 2.22 15.52 -6.31
N LYS A 126 2.12 14.33 -6.91
CA LYS A 126 1.72 14.14 -8.32
C LYS A 126 0.22 14.37 -8.52
#